data_AF-C5BTE0-F1
#
_entry.id   AF-C5BTE0-F1
#
_cell.length_a   1.000
_cell.length_b   1.000
_cell.length_c   1.000
_cell.angle_alpha   90.00
_cell.angle_beta   90.00
_cell.angle_gamma   90.00
#
_symmetry.space_group_name_H-M   'P 1'
#
loop_
_entity.id
_entity.type
_entity.pdbx_description
1 polymer ?
#
loop_
_entity_poly.entity_id
_entity_poly.type
_entity_poly.pdbx_seq_one_letter_code
_entity_poly.pdbx_strand_id
1 'polypeptide(L)'
;MPLLINPDEDLYRLGNPDMDSTHAEFITLVNSLSQVTGDDFCKGFDELVAHTQGHFDREKDMMTASDFPALNEHVGEHNRVLADLLQLQRRVQRGNLMMAKAFVKEQIPGWFHLHATTMDSALANHIKGR
;
A
#
# COMPACT_ATOMS: atom_id res chain seq x y z
N MET A 1 -15.53 12.10 8.34
CA MET A 1 -14.70 11.41 9.36
C MET A 1 -13.26 11.89 9.21
N PRO A 2 -12.37 11.78 10.22
CA PRO A 2 -10.95 12.09 9.99
C PRO A 2 -10.37 11.15 8.92
N LEU A 3 -9.34 11.63 8.21
CA LEU A 3 -8.56 10.81 7.28
C LEU A 3 -7.89 9.67 8.05
N LEU A 4 -7.75 8.51 7.40
CA LEU A 4 -7.09 7.34 7.99
C LEU A 4 -5.56 7.48 7.97
N ILE A 5 -5.03 8.11 6.91
CA ILE A 5 -3.61 8.44 6.76
C ILE A 5 -3.53 9.92 6.39
N ASN A 6 -2.66 10.68 7.05
CA ASN A 6 -2.50 12.09 6.75
C ASN A 6 -1.60 12.29 5.51
N PRO A 7 -2.12 12.83 4.38
CA PRO A 7 -1.35 13.01 3.15
C PRO A 7 -0.29 14.11 3.23
N ASP A 8 -0.37 14.97 4.24
CA ASP A 8 0.57 16.09 4.42
C ASP A 8 1.83 15.68 5.18
N GLU A 9 1.92 14.44 5.68
CA GLU A 9 3.12 13.95 6.34
C GLU A 9 4.25 13.68 5.33
N ASP A 10 5.37 14.38 5.51
CA ASP A 10 6.55 14.21 4.66
C ASP A 10 7.21 12.82 4.79
N LEU A 11 6.85 12.04 5.81
CA LEU A 11 7.43 10.72 6.05
C LEU A 11 7.08 9.65 4.99
N TYR A 12 6.07 9.91 4.15
CA TYR A 12 5.76 9.07 2.98
C TYR A 12 6.45 9.55 1.69
N ARG A 13 7.06 10.75 1.72
CA ARG A 13 7.86 11.32 0.63
C ARG A 13 9.31 10.95 0.84
N LEU A 14 9.69 9.81 0.27
CA LEU A 14 11.02 9.23 0.40
C LEU A 14 12.04 9.88 -0.54
N GLY A 15 11.62 10.84 -1.37
CA GLY A 15 12.44 11.58 -2.31
C GLY A 15 12.90 10.76 -3.51
N ASN A 16 12.18 9.67 -3.80
CA ASN A 16 12.18 8.99 -5.08
C ASN A 16 10.83 9.32 -5.75
N PRO A 17 10.78 10.09 -6.84
CA PRO A 17 9.53 10.57 -7.42
C PRO A 17 8.50 9.47 -7.77
N ASP A 18 8.98 8.30 -8.22
CA ASP A 18 8.09 7.19 -8.60
C ASP A 18 7.45 6.54 -7.36
N MET A 19 8.24 6.36 -6.29
CA MET A 19 7.73 5.88 -5.00
C MET A 19 6.78 6.90 -4.36
N ASP A 20 7.16 8.18 -4.37
CA ASP A 20 6.38 9.26 -3.75
C ASP A 20 5.01 9.41 -4.43
N SER A 21 4.93 9.29 -5.76
CA SER A 21 3.65 9.29 -6.49
C SER A 21 2.79 8.09 -6.09
N THR A 22 3.39 6.90 -6.08
CA THR A 22 2.68 5.66 -5.75
C THR A 22 2.17 5.68 -4.30
N HIS A 23 2.93 6.25 -3.36
CA HIS A 23 2.48 6.44 -1.97
C HIS A 23 1.32 7.42 -1.86
N ALA A 24 1.37 8.55 -2.58
CA ALA A 24 0.27 9.52 -2.58
C ALA A 24 -1.03 8.93 -3.17
N GLU A 25 -0.92 8.14 -4.23
CA GLU A 25 -2.03 7.38 -4.84
C GLU A 25 -2.62 6.37 -3.84
N PHE A 26 -1.77 5.58 -3.16
CA PHE A 26 -2.18 4.65 -2.11
C PHE A 26 -2.95 5.33 -0.98
N ILE A 27 -2.40 6.42 -0.42
CA ILE A 27 -3.02 7.20 0.66
C ILE A 27 -4.39 7.73 0.21
N THR A 28 -4.49 8.20 -1.02
CA THR A 28 -5.74 8.70 -1.60
C THR A 28 -6.80 7.60 -1.67
N LEU A 29 -6.45 6.40 -2.14
CA LEU A 29 -7.36 5.26 -2.22
C LEU A 29 -7.85 4.81 -0.84
N VAL A 30 -6.95 4.67 0.14
CA VAL A 30 -7.29 4.27 1.51
C VAL A 30 -8.22 5.28 2.17
N ASN A 31 -7.92 6.57 2.02
CA ASN A 31 -8.74 7.63 2.59
C ASN A 31 -10.12 7.70 1.92
N SER A 32 -10.20 7.58 0.60
CA SER A 32 -11.48 7.54 -0.13
C SER A 32 -12.36 6.37 0.30
N LEU A 33 -11.76 5.18 0.48
CA LEU A 33 -12.47 3.97 0.94
C LEU A 33 -13.15 4.13 2.29
N SER A 34 -12.61 4.99 3.16
CA SER A 34 -13.19 5.27 4.48
C SER A 34 -14.49 6.09 4.42
N GLN A 35 -14.78 6.73 3.29
CA GLN A 35 -15.94 7.61 3.10
C GLN A 35 -17.06 6.98 2.25
N VAL A 36 -16.81 5.82 1.62
CA VAL A 36 -17.75 5.16 0.71
C VAL A 36 -18.31 3.85 1.28
N THR A 37 -19.44 3.41 0.73
CA THR A 37 -20.11 2.16 1.13
C THR A 37 -20.73 1.47 -0.08
N GLY A 38 -21.29 0.27 0.10
CA GLY A 38 -21.97 -0.46 -0.98
C GLY A 38 -21.07 -0.70 -2.19
N ASP A 39 -21.61 -0.50 -3.39
CA ASP A 39 -20.92 -0.76 -4.66
C ASP A 39 -19.69 0.14 -4.87
N ASP A 40 -19.71 1.38 -4.35
CA ASP A 40 -18.57 2.28 -4.45
C ASP A 40 -17.39 1.79 -3.59
N PHE A 41 -17.68 1.19 -2.44
CA PHE A 41 -16.65 0.50 -1.66
C PHE A 41 -16.08 -0.71 -2.41
N CYS A 42 -16.93 -1.50 -3.08
CA CYS A 42 -16.48 -2.65 -3.86
C CYS A 42 -15.48 -2.21 -4.95
N LYS A 43 -15.84 -1.20 -5.74
CA LYS A 43 -14.98 -0.66 -6.81
C LYS A 43 -13.67 -0.09 -6.24
N GLY A 44 -13.76 0.75 -5.21
CA GLY A 44 -12.57 1.33 -4.58
C GLY A 44 -11.65 0.27 -3.97
N PHE A 45 -12.21 -0.85 -3.49
CA PHE A 45 -11.41 -1.94 -2.92
C PHE A 45 -10.68 -2.72 -4.02
N ASP A 46 -11.33 -2.95 -5.17
CA ASP A 46 -10.68 -3.53 -6.35
C ASP A 46 -9.55 -2.62 -6.86
N GLU A 47 -9.77 -1.30 -6.89
CA GLU A 47 -8.75 -0.30 -7.23
C GLU A 47 -7.57 -0.32 -6.25
N LEU A 48 -7.84 -0.38 -4.94
CA LEU A 48 -6.79 -0.49 -3.90
C LEU A 48 -5.93 -1.75 -4.10
N VAL A 49 -6.56 -2.90 -4.37
CA VAL A 49 -5.84 -4.17 -4.61
C VAL A 49 -4.95 -4.05 -5.84
N ALA A 50 -5.49 -3.56 -6.96
CA ALA A 50 -4.75 -3.41 -8.21
C ALA A 50 -3.58 -2.42 -8.07
N HIS A 51 -3.81 -1.29 -7.40
CA HIS A 51 -2.77 -0.31 -7.11
C HIS A 51 -1.66 -0.91 -6.25
N THR A 52 -2.02 -1.58 -5.15
CA THR A 52 -1.05 -2.18 -4.22
C THR A 52 -0.18 -3.24 -4.90
N GLN A 53 -0.78 -4.08 -5.76
CA GLN A 53 -0.03 -5.03 -6.58
C GLN A 53 0.98 -4.32 -7.50
N GLY A 54 0.53 -3.31 -8.24
CA GLY A 54 1.39 -2.57 -9.16
C GLY A 54 2.49 -1.79 -8.45
N HIS A 55 2.23 -1.28 -7.24
CA HIS A 55 3.24 -0.68 -6.35
C HIS A 55 4.32 -1.71 -6.01
N PHE A 56 3.94 -2.85 -5.46
CA PHE A 56 4.88 -3.89 -5.06
C PHE A 56 5.71 -4.43 -6.23
N ASP A 57 5.10 -4.59 -7.41
CA ASP A 57 5.82 -5.02 -8.60
C ASP A 57 6.89 -4.00 -9.04
N ARG A 58 6.58 -2.71 -9.01
CA ARG A 58 7.57 -1.65 -9.31
C ARG A 58 8.71 -1.63 -8.31
N GLU A 59 8.41 -1.75 -7.01
CA GLU A 59 9.47 -1.81 -5.99
C GLU A 59 10.34 -3.05 -6.13
N LYS A 60 9.75 -4.19 -6.45
CA LYS A 60 10.50 -5.41 -6.75
C LYS A 60 11.43 -5.22 -7.95
N ASP A 61 10.98 -4.56 -9.00
CA ASP A 61 11.82 -4.25 -10.16
C ASP A 61 12.97 -3.31 -9.76
N MET A 62 12.68 -2.27 -8.96
CA MET A 62 13.71 -1.38 -8.42
C MET A 62 14.72 -2.11 -7.53
N MET A 63 14.26 -2.99 -6.64
CA MET A 63 15.11 -3.82 -5.79
C MET A 63 16.00 -4.75 -6.61
N THR A 64 15.44 -5.39 -7.64
CA THR A 64 16.16 -6.32 -8.51
C THR A 64 17.22 -5.59 -9.33
N ALA A 65 16.85 -4.47 -9.98
CA ALA A 65 17.75 -3.68 -10.80
C ALA A 65 18.89 -3.02 -10.00
N SER A 66 18.68 -2.83 -8.70
CA SER A 66 19.63 -2.23 -7.78
C SER A 66 20.29 -3.25 -6.85
N ASP A 67 20.24 -4.57 -7.11
CA ASP A 67 20.85 -5.58 -6.22
C ASP A 67 20.57 -5.32 -4.73
N PHE A 68 19.34 -4.93 -4.38
CA PHE A 68 19.00 -4.51 -3.03
C PHE A 68 19.18 -5.67 -2.04
N PRO A 69 20.01 -5.52 -0.97
CA PRO A 69 20.39 -6.66 -0.13
C PRO A 69 19.22 -7.36 0.58
N ALA A 70 18.16 -6.62 0.90
CA ALA A 70 17.00 -7.13 1.65
C ALA A 70 15.79 -7.43 0.75
N LEU A 71 16.02 -7.72 -0.53
CA LEU A 71 14.96 -7.97 -1.53
C LEU A 71 13.99 -9.06 -1.05
N ASN A 72 14.49 -10.18 -0.52
CA ASN A 72 13.65 -11.32 -0.15
C ASN A 72 12.74 -10.99 1.04
N GLU A 73 13.27 -10.30 2.03
CA GLU A 73 12.54 -9.85 3.22
C GLU A 73 11.44 -8.85 2.83
N HIS A 74 11.76 -7.88 1.98
CA HIS A 74 10.81 -6.87 1.50
C HIS A 74 9.68 -7.46 0.67
N VAL A 75 10.02 -8.29 -0.33
CA VAL A 75 9.02 -9.01 -1.14
C VAL A 75 8.21 -9.98 -0.29
N GLY A 76 8.79 -10.54 0.78
CA GLY A 76 8.09 -11.38 1.75
C GLY A 76 6.94 -10.63 2.44
N GLU A 77 7.18 -9.41 2.94
CA GLU A 77 6.14 -8.58 3.54
C GLU A 77 5.09 -8.12 2.53
N HIS A 78 5.49 -7.75 1.31
CA HIS A 78 4.56 -7.44 0.21
C HIS A 78 3.60 -8.61 -0.06
N ASN A 79 4.14 -9.81 -0.22
CA ASN A 79 3.35 -11.01 -0.50
C ASN A 79 2.35 -11.31 0.62
N ARG A 80 2.74 -11.09 1.89
CA ARG A 80 1.85 -11.29 3.04
C ARG A 80 0.64 -10.37 2.98
N VAL A 81 0.85 -9.07 2.81
CA VAL A 81 -0.25 -8.08 2.77
C VAL A 81 -1.11 -8.22 1.53
N LEU A 82 -0.49 -8.50 0.38
CA LEU A 82 -1.21 -8.75 -0.86
C LEU A 82 -2.11 -9.99 -0.75
N ALA A 83 -1.67 -11.06 -0.08
CA ALA A 83 -2.49 -12.24 0.15
C ALA A 83 -3.74 -11.92 1.00
N ASP A 84 -3.59 -11.10 2.04
CA ASP A 84 -4.71 -10.62 2.87
C ASP A 84 -5.70 -9.79 2.04
N LEU A 85 -5.19 -8.84 1.25
CA LEU A 85 -5.98 -8.01 0.34
C LEU A 85 -6.78 -8.86 -0.67
N LEU A 86 -6.13 -9.81 -1.34
CA LEU A 86 -6.80 -10.70 -2.30
C LEU A 86 -7.84 -11.61 -1.62
N GLN A 87 -7.61 -12.05 -0.38
CA GLN A 87 -8.59 -12.81 0.38
C GLN A 87 -9.82 -11.98 0.71
N LEU A 88 -9.62 -10.73 1.13
CA LEU A 88 -10.70 -9.79 1.43
C LEU A 88 -11.46 -9.39 0.17
N GLN A 89 -10.77 -9.20 -0.96
CA GLN A 89 -11.38 -8.87 -2.26
C GLN A 89 -12.42 -9.92 -2.66
N ARG A 90 -12.08 -11.21 -2.52
CA ARG A 90 -13.03 -12.32 -2.79
C ARG A 90 -14.27 -12.28 -1.89
N ARG A 91 -14.16 -11.74 -0.68
CA ARG A 91 -15.31 -11.55 0.24
C ARG A 91 -16.14 -10.34 -0.16
N VAL A 92 -15.49 -9.24 -0.54
CA VAL A 92 -16.12 -8.02 -1.05
C VAL A 92 -16.96 -8.31 -2.29
N GLN A 93 -16.42 -9.06 -3.24
CA GLN A 93 -17.13 -9.50 -4.46
C GLN A 93 -18.36 -10.38 -4.18
N ARG A 94 -18.47 -10.96 -2.97
CA ARG A 94 -19.63 -11.72 -2.50
C ARG A 94 -20.58 -10.89 -1.63
N GLY A 95 -20.38 -9.57 -1.58
CA GLY A 95 -21.17 -8.64 -0.77
C GLY A 95 -20.80 -8.59 0.71
N ASN A 96 -19.75 -9.30 1.16
CA ASN A 96 -19.30 -9.27 2.55
C ASN A 96 -18.21 -8.21 2.75
N LEU A 97 -18.64 -7.00 3.09
CA LEU A 97 -17.77 -5.82 3.21
C LEU A 97 -17.17 -5.62 4.60
N MET A 98 -17.72 -6.26 5.64
CA MET A 98 -17.42 -5.94 7.03
C MET A 98 -15.93 -6.10 7.36
N MET A 99 -15.34 -7.24 6.98
CA MET A 99 -13.92 -7.51 7.23
C MET A 99 -13.00 -6.61 6.42
N ALA A 100 -13.34 -6.31 5.17
CA ALA A 100 -12.55 -5.42 4.33
C ALA A 100 -12.55 -3.98 4.86
N LYS A 101 -13.72 -3.49 5.31
CA LYS A 101 -13.84 -2.18 5.97
C LYS A 101 -13.01 -2.09 7.25
N ALA A 102 -13.05 -3.13 8.09
CA ALA A 102 -12.25 -3.19 9.30
C ALA A 102 -10.75 -3.20 8.96
N PHE A 103 -10.33 -4.01 7.98
CA PHE A 103 -8.93 -4.09 7.55
C PHE A 103 -8.39 -2.74 7.05
N VAL A 104 -9.14 -2.06 6.17
CA VAL A 104 -8.76 -0.73 5.65
C VAL A 104 -8.65 0.29 6.77
N LYS A 105 -9.54 0.24 7.77
CA LYS A 105 -9.57 1.23 8.87
C LYS A 105 -8.53 0.95 9.96
N GLU A 106 -8.29 -0.31 10.29
CA GLU A 106 -7.61 -0.71 11.52
C GLU A 106 -6.21 -1.28 11.27
N GLN A 107 -5.94 -1.84 10.09
CA GLN A 107 -4.66 -2.51 9.80
C GLN A 107 -3.82 -1.74 8.78
N ILE A 108 -4.42 -1.30 7.67
CA ILE A 108 -3.68 -0.65 6.57
C ILE A 108 -2.89 0.58 7.02
N PRO A 109 -3.44 1.54 7.80
CA PRO A 109 -2.68 2.75 8.16
C PRO A 109 -1.42 2.44 8.99
N GLY A 110 -1.55 1.55 9.98
CA GLY A 110 -0.43 1.15 10.82
C GLY A 110 0.63 0.36 10.05
N TRP A 111 0.20 -0.57 9.19
CA TRP A 111 1.12 -1.30 8.32
C TRP A 111 1.86 -0.37 7.36
N PHE A 112 1.15 0.51 6.65
CA PHE A 112 1.74 1.41 5.67
C PHE A 112 2.73 2.38 6.34
N HIS A 113 2.39 2.92 7.51
CA HIS A 113 3.30 3.75 8.28
C HIS A 113 4.62 3.02 8.59
N LEU A 114 4.53 1.80 9.13
CA LEU A 114 5.73 1.03 9.46
C LEU A 114 6.53 0.68 8.20
N HIS A 115 5.85 0.22 7.15
CA HIS A 115 6.50 -0.23 5.90
C HIS A 115 7.21 0.92 5.19
N ALA A 116 6.51 2.03 4.96
CA ALA A 116 7.05 3.19 4.27
C ALA A 116 8.26 3.81 5.01
N THR A 117 8.18 3.90 6.35
CA THR A 117 9.24 4.52 7.15
C THR A 117 10.45 3.63 7.38
N THR A 118 10.35 2.31 7.15
CA THR A 118 11.44 1.37 7.42
C THR A 118 11.96 0.66 6.17
N MET A 119 11.11 -0.02 5.42
CA MET A 119 11.52 -0.86 4.29
C MET A 119 11.65 -0.03 3.02
N ASP A 120 10.62 0.75 2.70
CA ASP A 120 10.62 1.58 1.49
C ASP A 120 11.64 2.70 1.60
N SER A 121 11.79 3.31 2.78
CA SER A 121 12.84 4.30 3.05
C SER A 121 14.25 3.73 2.87
N ALA A 122 14.48 2.46 3.25
CA ALA A 122 15.75 1.78 3.03
C ALA A 122 16.02 1.56 1.53
N LEU A 123 15.01 1.14 0.76
CA LEU A 123 15.12 1.02 -0.69
C LEU A 123 15.41 2.37 -1.36
N ALA A 124 14.66 3.42 -1.02
CA ALA A 124 14.84 4.76 -1.56
C ALA A 124 16.26 5.30 -1.29
N ASN A 125 16.78 5.10 -0.08
CA ASN A 125 18.14 5.49 0.28
C ASN A 125 19.20 4.69 -0.48
N HIS A 126 19.00 3.38 -0.67
CA HIS A 126 19.90 2.52 -1.45
C HIS A 126 19.99 2.96 -2.92
N ILE A 127 18.85 3.34 -3.52
CA ILE A 127 18.80 3.83 -4.90
C ILE A 127 19.49 5.19 -5.03
N LYS A 128 19.28 6.11 -4.08
CA LYS A 128 19.93 7.43 -4.06
C LYS A 128 21.43 7.39 -3.86
N GLY A 129 21.93 6.39 -3.12
CA GLY A 129 23.34 6.21 -2.82
C GLY A 129 24.16 5.61 -3.98
N ARG A 130 23.51 5.27 -5.10
CA ARG A 130 24.16 4.78 -6.31
C ARG A 130 24.58 5.90 -7.27
#